data_AF-A0A8I1L9S6-F1
#
_entry.id   AF-A0A8I1L9S6-F1
#
_cell.length_a   1.000
_cell.length_b   1.000
_cell.length_c   1.000
_cell.angle_alpha   90.00
_cell.angle_beta   90.00
_cell.angle_gamma   90.00
#
_symmetry.space_group_name_H-M   'P 1'
#
loop_
_entity.id
_entity.type
_entity.pdbx_description
1 polymer ?
#
loop_
_entity_poly.entity_id
_entity_poly.type
_entity_poly.pdbx_seq_one_letter_code
_entity_poly.pdbx_strand_id
1 'polypeptide(L)'
;MVPHTTLGPMKRIFRQLLADEEGTFDIETGQQPRTGFAYNPIGKALLRVTEPTPAAVSKALALAKEHGARYLGTWRQPDGPLVFLATAVTHDESVARERVAATGQRAYFDLERCRTITVRAH
;
A
#
# COMPACT_ATOMS: atom_id res chain seq x y z
N MET A 1 -30.45 14.93 -11.33
CA MET A 1 -29.11 14.71 -10.77
C MET A 1 -29.01 13.25 -10.36
N VAL A 2 -28.16 12.46 -11.02
CA VAL A 2 -27.90 11.08 -10.60
C VAL A 2 -26.96 11.16 -9.39
N PRO A 3 -27.23 10.51 -8.25
CA PRO A 3 -26.27 10.50 -7.16
C PRO A 3 -25.05 9.74 -7.67
N HIS A 4 -23.91 10.43 -7.79
CA HIS A 4 -22.63 9.76 -7.94
C HIS A 4 -22.50 8.81 -6.76
N THR A 5 -22.68 7.52 -7.02
CA THR A 5 -22.60 6.50 -6.00
C THR A 5 -21.13 6.47 -5.57
N THR A 6 -20.81 7.15 -4.48
CA THR A 6 -19.46 7.14 -3.91
C THR A 6 -19.15 5.69 -3.55
N LEU A 7 -18.41 5.00 -4.42
CA LEU A 7 -17.93 3.65 -4.14
C LEU A 7 -17.16 3.70 -2.82
N GLY A 8 -17.61 2.92 -1.84
CA GLY A 8 -16.91 2.78 -0.57
C GLY A 8 -15.45 2.33 -0.76
N PRO A 9 -14.57 2.58 0.20
CA PRO A 9 -13.12 2.40 0.07
C PRO A 9 -12.74 1.02 -0.45
N MET A 10 -13.35 -0.04 0.08
CA MET A 10 -13.11 -1.42 -0.37
C MET A 10 -13.40 -1.61 -1.87
N LYS A 11 -14.56 -1.16 -2.36
CA LYS A 11 -14.94 -1.34 -3.78
C LYS A 11 -14.01 -0.55 -4.70
N ARG A 12 -13.56 0.62 -4.26
CA ARG A 12 -12.63 1.47 -5.01
C ARG A 12 -11.25 0.81 -5.12
N ILE A 13 -10.69 0.37 -3.99
CA ILE A 13 -9.41 -0.33 -3.95
C ILE A 13 -9.48 -1.60 -4.80
N PHE A 14 -10.51 -2.42 -4.62
CA PHE A 14 -10.69 -3.64 -5.38
C PHE A 14 -10.73 -3.39 -6.90
N ARG A 15 -11.52 -2.40 -7.36
CA ARG A 15 -11.56 -2.05 -8.78
C ARG A 15 -10.20 -1.59 -9.29
N GLN A 16 -9.44 -0.85 -8.48
CA GLN A 16 -8.12 -0.40 -8.89
C GLN A 16 -7.14 -1.57 -8.99
N LEU A 17 -7.18 -2.51 -8.04
CA LEU A 17 -6.36 -3.73 -8.05
C LEU A 17 -6.63 -4.65 -9.24
N LEU A 18 -7.82 -4.60 -9.83
CA LEU A 18 -8.13 -5.32 -11.07
C LEU A 18 -7.50 -4.66 -12.30
N ALA A 19 -7.20 -3.36 -12.25
CA ALA A 19 -6.57 -2.63 -13.34
C ALA A 19 -5.05 -2.58 -13.20
N ASP A 20 -4.58 -2.43 -11.96
CA ASP A 20 -3.17 -2.34 -11.57
C ASP A 20 -3.01 -2.94 -10.17
N GLU A 21 -2.28 -4.05 -10.08
CA GLU A 21 -2.14 -4.83 -8.85
C GLU A 21 -1.25 -4.14 -7.81
N GLU A 22 -0.56 -3.07 -8.20
CA GLU A 22 0.35 -2.32 -7.35
C GLU A 22 -0.24 -0.94 -6.99
N GLY A 23 -0.03 -0.51 -5.75
CA GLY A 23 -0.47 0.82 -5.35
C GLY A 23 -0.44 1.08 -3.85
N THR A 24 -0.66 2.33 -3.49
CA THR A 24 -0.88 2.77 -2.11
C THR A 24 -2.26 3.37 -2.01
N PHE A 25 -3.05 2.97 -1.02
CA PHE A 25 -4.46 3.35 -0.90
C PHE A 25 -4.76 3.84 0.51
N ASP A 26 -5.38 5.01 0.63
CA ASP A 26 -5.94 5.48 1.91
C ASP A 26 -7.09 4.55 2.31
N ILE A 27 -7.04 3.99 3.52
CA ILE A 27 -7.98 2.94 3.94
C ILE A 27 -9.40 3.44 4.19
N GLU A 28 -9.59 4.74 4.39
CA GLU A 28 -10.89 5.36 4.66
C GLU A 28 -11.61 5.75 3.37
N THR A 29 -10.86 6.26 2.40
CA THR A 29 -11.40 6.82 1.16
C THR A 29 -11.20 5.90 -0.05
N GLY A 30 -10.23 4.99 0.02
CA GLY A 30 -9.77 4.15 -1.09
C GLY A 30 -9.04 4.92 -2.19
N GLN A 31 -8.68 6.18 -1.95
CA GLN A 31 -7.95 7.00 -2.91
C GLN A 31 -6.44 6.73 -2.82
N GLN A 32 -5.74 6.87 -3.94
CA GLN A 32 -4.28 6.82 -3.94
C GLN A 32 -3.72 8.20 -3.60
N PRO A 33 -2.80 8.31 -2.62
CA PRO A 33 -2.04 9.54 -2.41
C PRO A 33 -1.17 9.83 -3.63
N ARG A 34 -1.06 11.11 -4.02
CA ARG A 34 -0.30 11.53 -5.20
C ARG A 34 1.14 11.95 -4.89
N THR A 35 1.46 12.19 -3.63
CA THR A 35 2.77 12.70 -3.20
C THR A 35 3.22 12.04 -1.90
N GLY A 36 4.53 12.11 -1.66
CA GLY A 36 5.18 11.53 -0.50
C GLY A 36 5.86 10.20 -0.79
N PHE A 37 6.44 9.62 0.25
CA PHE A 37 7.21 8.39 0.22
C PHE A 37 6.45 7.32 1.00
N ALA A 38 5.94 6.32 0.28
CA ALA A 38 5.23 5.18 0.84
C ALA A 38 6.23 4.10 1.27
N TYR A 39 6.11 3.63 2.51
CA TYR A 39 6.93 2.55 3.05
C TYR A 39 6.13 1.68 4.00
N ASN A 40 6.56 0.44 4.18
CA ASN A 40 5.94 -0.44 5.16
C ASN A 40 6.60 -0.19 6.54
N PRO A 41 5.88 0.28 7.57
CA PRO A 41 6.50 0.59 8.86
C PRO A 41 6.77 -0.65 9.73
N ILE A 42 6.22 -1.82 9.38
CA ILE A 42 6.31 -3.04 10.21
C ILE A 42 7.28 -4.10 9.67
N GLY A 43 7.83 -3.95 8.45
CA GLY A 43 8.76 -4.95 7.90
C GLY A 43 8.13 -6.25 7.42
N LYS A 44 6.81 -6.40 7.55
CA LYS A 44 6.11 -7.68 7.32
C LYS A 44 4.91 -7.51 6.39
N ALA A 45 4.61 -8.56 5.65
CA ALA A 45 3.37 -8.67 4.88
C ALA A 45 2.18 -8.87 5.82
N LEU A 46 1.07 -8.19 5.56
CA LEU A 46 -0.21 -8.43 6.24
C LEU A 46 -0.88 -9.68 5.68
N LEU A 47 -0.91 -9.79 4.36
CA LEU A 47 -1.58 -10.87 3.65
C LEU A 47 -0.85 -11.14 2.34
N ARG A 48 -0.82 -12.42 1.94
CA ARG A 48 -0.36 -12.85 0.62
C ARG A 48 -1.48 -13.63 -0.05
N VAL A 49 -1.81 -13.29 -1.29
CA VAL A 49 -2.85 -13.98 -2.07
C VAL A 49 -2.40 -14.15 -3.50
N THR A 50 -2.95 -15.13 -4.20
CA THR A 50 -2.69 -15.30 -5.64
C THR A 50 -3.42 -14.23 -6.45
N GLU A 51 -4.68 -13.96 -6.09
CA GLU A 51 -5.57 -13.02 -6.81
C GLU A 51 -6.18 -11.99 -5.85
N PRO A 52 -6.35 -10.72 -6.30
CA PRO A 52 -7.09 -9.74 -5.53
C PRO A 52 -8.58 -10.11 -5.56
N THR A 53 -9.12 -10.65 -4.47
CA THR A 53 -10.57 -10.88 -4.30
C THR A 53 -11.17 -9.85 -3.35
N PRO A 54 -12.49 -9.56 -3.42
CA PRO A 54 -13.12 -8.64 -2.46
C PRO A 54 -12.92 -9.05 -1.00
N ALA A 55 -12.93 -10.36 -0.72
CA ALA A 55 -12.66 -10.90 0.60
C ALA A 55 -11.21 -10.67 1.05
N ALA A 56 -10.24 -10.86 0.15
CA ALA A 56 -8.83 -10.57 0.43
C ALA A 56 -8.61 -9.08 0.74
N VAL A 57 -9.20 -8.18 -0.05
CA VAL A 57 -9.12 -6.73 0.18
C VAL A 57 -9.76 -6.36 1.52
N SER A 58 -10.94 -6.91 1.83
CA SER A 58 -11.61 -6.68 3.11
C SER A 58 -10.77 -7.14 4.30
N LYS A 59 -10.15 -8.33 4.20
CA LYS A 59 -9.25 -8.86 5.25
C LYS A 59 -8.00 -8.01 5.40
N ALA A 60 -7.38 -7.60 4.29
CA ALA A 60 -6.20 -6.76 4.30
C ALA A 60 -6.47 -5.38 4.93
N LEU A 61 -7.64 -4.79 4.66
CA LEU A 61 -8.07 -3.53 5.28
C LEU A 61 -8.29 -3.67 6.80
N ALA A 62 -8.87 -4.79 7.26
CA ALA A 62 -9.03 -5.06 8.68
C ALA A 62 -7.66 -5.17 9.38
N LEU A 63 -6.75 -5.96 8.82
CA LEU A 63 -5.39 -6.10 9.34
C LEU A 63 -4.64 -4.76 9.35
N ALA A 64 -4.74 -3.97 8.29
CA ALA A 64 -4.11 -2.64 8.23
C ALA A 64 -4.60 -1.73 9.37
N LYS A 65 -5.91 -1.76 9.68
CA LYS A 65 -6.50 -1.01 10.80
C LYS A 65 -6.02 -1.51 12.16
N GLU A 66 -5.95 -2.82 12.35
CA GLU A 66 -5.42 -3.43 13.59
C GLU A 66 -3.96 -3.02 13.85
N HIS A 67 -3.17 -2.86 12.79
CA HIS A 67 -1.80 -2.36 12.85
C HIS A 67 -1.70 -0.82 12.88
N GLY A 68 -2.82 -0.09 12.95
CA GLY A 68 -2.84 1.38 13.00
C GLY A 68 -2.37 2.05 11.70
N ALA A 69 -2.36 1.35 10.58
CA ALA A 69 -1.91 1.90 9.30
C ALA A 69 -2.95 2.85 8.71
N ARG A 70 -2.49 4.00 8.19
CA ARG A 70 -3.33 4.95 7.44
C ARG A 70 -3.54 4.50 5.98
N TYR A 71 -2.57 3.78 5.44
CA TYR A 71 -2.59 3.32 4.06
C TYR A 71 -2.43 1.82 3.96
N LEU A 72 -3.03 1.25 2.94
CA LEU A 72 -2.81 -0.12 2.48
C LEU A 72 -1.94 -0.07 1.23
N GLY A 73 -0.80 -0.75 1.26
CA GLY A 73 0.07 -0.91 0.11
C GLY A 73 -0.12 -2.27 -0.52
N THR A 74 0.01 -2.36 -1.83
CA THR A 74 0.09 -3.63 -2.56
C THR A 74 1.32 -3.67 -3.45
N TRP A 75 1.90 -4.87 -3.56
CA TRP A 75 3.01 -5.15 -4.43
C TRP A 75 2.88 -6.56 -4.99
N ARG A 76 3.05 -6.73 -6.30
CA ARG A 76 3.09 -8.05 -6.93
C ARG A 76 4.54 -8.52 -6.97
N GLN A 77 4.84 -9.59 -6.24
CA GLN A 77 6.14 -10.22 -6.37
C GLN A 77 6.27 -10.81 -7.80
N PRO A 78 7.41 -10.64 -8.49
CA PRO A 78 7.66 -11.31 -9.77
C PRO A 78 7.43 -12.82 -9.64
N ASP A 79 6.57 -13.38 -10.49
CA ASP A 79 6.12 -14.78 -10.48
C ASP A 79 5.52 -15.27 -9.14
N GLY A 80 5.02 -14.33 -8.33
CA GLY A 80 4.63 -14.59 -6.94
C GLY A 80 3.27 -14.03 -6.54
N PRO A 81 2.95 -14.10 -5.23
CA PRO A 81 1.68 -13.63 -4.71
C PRO A 81 1.60 -12.09 -4.75
N LEU A 82 0.37 -11.60 -4.77
CA LEU A 82 0.03 -10.24 -4.40
C LEU A 82 0.21 -10.11 -2.90
N VAL A 83 1.04 -9.16 -2.51
CA VAL A 83 1.37 -8.90 -1.12
C VAL A 83 0.66 -7.62 -0.68
N PHE A 84 -0.10 -7.72 0.41
CA PHE A 84 -0.68 -6.57 1.10
C PHE A 84 0.21 -6.15 2.26
N LEU A 85 0.41 -4.85 2.40
CA LEU A 85 1.34 -4.24 3.34
C LEU A 85 0.62 -3.14 4.14
N ALA A 86 0.86 -3.09 5.46
CA ALA A 86 0.61 -1.88 6.22
C ALA A 86 1.54 -0.80 5.64
N THR A 87 1.00 0.38 5.31
CA THR A 87 1.77 1.42 4.65
C THR A 87 1.61 2.75 5.39
N ALA A 88 2.74 3.42 5.56
CA ALA A 88 2.84 4.80 6.01
C ALA A 88 3.33 5.66 4.84
N VAL A 89 2.92 6.92 4.82
CA VAL A 89 3.39 7.92 3.85
C VAL A 89 3.96 9.09 4.63
N THR A 90 5.16 9.54 4.23
CA THR A 90 5.81 10.74 4.76
C THR A 90 6.23 11.65 3.60
N HIS A 91 6.26 12.96 3.82
CA HIS A 91 6.77 13.92 2.83
C HIS A 91 8.28 14.17 2.97
N ASP A 92 8.92 13.59 4.00
CA ASP A 92 10.37 13.65 4.22
C ASP A 92 11.04 12.34 3.76
N GLU A 93 11.87 12.43 2.71
CA GLU A 93 12.61 11.29 2.15
C GLU A 93 13.56 10.66 3.18
N SER A 94 14.21 11.47 4.01
CA SER A 94 15.19 11.00 4.99
C SER A 94 14.52 10.12 6.03
N VAL A 95 13.33 10.53 6.49
CA VAL A 95 12.50 9.74 7.40
C VAL A 95 12.08 8.42 6.75
N ALA A 96 11.64 8.44 5.50
CA ALA A 96 11.27 7.21 4.79
C ALA A 96 12.45 6.24 4.72
N ARG A 97 13.64 6.74 4.34
CA ARG A 97 14.86 5.94 4.22
C ARG A 97 15.28 5.35 5.56
N GLU A 98 15.27 6.13 6.64
CA GLU A 98 15.62 5.68 7.98
C GLU A 98 14.67 4.57 8.46
N ARG A 99 13.36 4.75 8.29
CA ARG A 99 12.35 3.77 8.72
C ARG A 99 12.42 2.46 7.91
N VAL A 100 12.69 2.56 6.62
CA VAL A 100 12.89 1.40 5.74
C VAL A 100 14.14 0.62 6.18
N ALA A 101 15.25 1.30 6.42
CA ALA A 101 16.47 0.67 6.92
C ALA A 101 16.25 -0.01 8.29
N ALA A 102 15.58 0.68 9.22
CA ALA A 102 15.28 0.16 10.55
C ALA A 102 14.40 -1.10 10.56
N THR A 103 13.59 -1.31 9.51
CA THR A 103 12.73 -2.49 9.36
C THR A 103 13.36 -3.60 8.52
N GLY A 104 14.63 -3.44 8.10
CA GLY A 104 15.32 -4.39 7.23
C GLY A 104 14.76 -4.42 5.80
N GLN A 105 13.93 -3.46 5.43
CA GLN A 105 13.43 -3.32 4.07
C GLN A 105 14.49 -2.70 3.17
N ARG A 106 14.40 -3.04 1.89
CA ARG A 106 15.36 -2.60 0.87
C ARG A 106 14.81 -1.53 -0.05
N ALA A 107 13.56 -1.10 0.14
CA ALA A 107 12.96 -0.08 -0.71
C ALA A 107 11.77 0.64 -0.06
N TYR A 108 11.52 1.85 -0.54
CA TYR A 108 10.26 2.59 -0.42
C TYR A 108 9.82 3.07 -1.80
N PHE A 109 8.60 3.58 -1.90
CA PHE A 109 8.03 4.08 -3.16
C PHE A 109 7.86 5.59 -3.12
N ASP A 110 8.40 6.29 -4.11
CA ASP A 110 8.20 7.71 -4.38
C ASP A 110 6.89 7.86 -5.17
N LEU A 111 5.83 8.33 -4.50
CA LEU A 111 4.48 8.45 -5.06
C LEU A 111 4.39 9.53 -6.13
N GLU A 112 5.19 10.60 -6.01
CA GLU A 112 5.16 11.71 -6.96
C GLU A 112 5.83 11.33 -8.27
N ARG A 113 6.94 10.58 -8.19
CA ARG A 113 7.69 10.12 -9.37
C ARG A 113 7.30 8.73 -9.85
N CYS A 114 6.33 8.09 -9.19
CA CYS A 114 5.88 6.73 -9.47
C CYS A 114 7.04 5.72 -9.60
N ARG A 115 7.98 5.72 -8.65
CA ARG A 115 9.16 4.85 -8.72
C ARG A 115 9.58 4.28 -7.37
N THR A 116 10.07 3.04 -7.40
CA THR A 116 10.68 2.39 -6.25
C THR A 116 12.10 2.91 -6.03
N ILE A 117 12.41 3.35 -4.81
CA ILE A 117 13.74 3.79 -4.39
C ILE A 117 14.36 2.70 -3.52
N THR A 118 15.50 2.15 -3.95
CA THR A 118 16.23 1.13 -3.20
C THR A 118 17.09 1.76 -2.11
N VAL A 119 16.98 1.23 -0.90
CA VAL A 119 17.86 1.56 0.23
C VAL A 119 18.93 0.49 0.32
N ARG A 120 20.21 0.91 0.29
CA ARG A 120 21.32 0.00 0.50
C ARG A 120 21.33 -0.43 1.97
N ALA A 121 21.44 -1.73 2.22
CA ALA A 121 21.75 -2.22 3.56
C ALA A 121 23.16 -1.72 3.92
N HIS A 122 23.28 -1.11 5.09
CA HIS A 122 24.57 -0.75 5.68
C HIS A 122 25.19 -1.97 6.35
#